data_AF-A0A124IT86-F1
#
_entry.id   AF-A0A124IT86-F1
#
_cell.length_a   1.000
_cell.length_b   1.000
_cell.length_c   1.000
_cell.angle_alpha   90.00
_cell.angle_beta   90.00
_cell.angle_gamma   90.00
#
_symmetry.space_group_name_H-M   'P 1'
#
loop_
_entity.id
_entity.type
_entity.pdbx_description
1 polymer ?
#
loop_
_entity_poly.entity_id
_entity_poly.type
_entity_poly.pdbx_seq_one_letter_code
_entity_poly.pdbx_strand_id
1 'polypeptide(L)' 'MTDLLRLAEKDEAVRRAIALYLAEKAKNGTPRQREIAEKILRRHPLFSSQPSRRLLEADIAVRS' A
#
# COMPACT_ATOMS: atom_id res chain seq x y z
N MET A 1 0.97 -17.24 1.86
CA MET A 1 0.33 -15.91 1.82
C MET A 1 -0.95 -15.83 2.64
N THR A 2 -1.50 -16.95 3.10
CA THR A 2 -2.81 -17.01 3.78
C THR A 2 -2.77 -16.50 5.22
N ASP A 3 -1.66 -16.72 5.94
CA ASP A 3 -1.61 -16.40 7.38
C ASP A 3 -1.47 -14.90 7.65
N LEU A 4 -0.66 -14.19 6.86
CA LEU A 4 -0.52 -12.73 6.97
C LEU A 4 -1.79 -11.98 6.53
N LEU A 5 -2.49 -12.49 5.51
CA LEU A 5 -3.78 -11.92 5.08
C LEU A 5 -4.84 -12.09 6.17
N ARG A 6 -4.99 -13.31 6.72
CA ARG A 6 -5.93 -13.59 7.82
C ARG A 6 -5.61 -12.80 9.08
N LEU A 7 -4.33 -12.55 9.35
CA LEU A 7 -3.92 -11.73 10.49
C LEU A 7 -4.29 -10.26 10.26
N ALA A 8 -4.02 -9.71 9.07
CA ALA A 8 -4.37 -8.34 8.72
C ALA A 8 -5.89 -8.07 8.65
N GLU A 9 -6.70 -9.10 8.40
CA GLU A 9 -8.16 -9.00 8.48
C GLU A 9 -8.63 -8.76 9.92
N LYS A 10 -7.98 -9.39 10.90
CA LYS A 10 -8.39 -9.35 12.32
C LYS A 10 -7.68 -8.27 13.13
N ASP A 11 -6.46 -7.91 12.74
CA ASP A 11 -5.59 -6.99 13.47
C ASP A 11 -5.27 -5.75 12.62
N GLU A 12 -5.74 -4.59 13.09
CA GLU A 12 -5.52 -3.31 12.41
C GLU A 12 -4.05 -2.89 12.41
N ALA A 13 -3.30 -3.15 13.49
CA ALA A 13 -1.90 -2.77 13.56
C ALA A 13 -1.09 -3.55 12.51
N VAL A 14 -1.38 -4.85 12.36
CA VAL A 14 -0.77 -5.69 11.32
C VAL A 14 -1.15 -5.21 9.94
N ARG A 15 -2.42 -4.89 9.69
CA ARG A 15 -2.88 -4.34 8.40
C ARG A 15 -2.15 -3.05 8.02
N ARG A 16 -2.03 -2.11 8.97
CA ARG A 16 -1.31 -0.84 8.77
C ARG A 16 0.17 -1.07 8.53
N ALA A 17 0.82 -1.95 9.28
CA ALA A 17 2.24 -2.26 9.10
C ALA A 17 2.52 -2.81 7.69
N ILE A 18 1.67 -3.72 7.20
CA ILE A 18 1.80 -4.29 5.86
C ILE A 18 1.53 -3.20 4.79
N ALA A 19 0.49 -2.39 4.95
CA ALA A 19 0.18 -1.31 4.03
C ALA A 19 1.34 -0.30 3.91
N LEU A 20 1.92 0.12 5.05
CA LEU A 20 3.08 1.02 5.10
C LEU A 20 4.31 0.41 4.43
N TYR A 21 4.60 -0.87 4.71
CA TYR A 21 5.72 -1.56 4.07
C TYR A 21 5.54 -1.62 2.54
N LEU A 22 4.35 -1.98 2.06
CA LEU A 22 4.06 -2.05 0.63
C LEU A 22 4.15 -0.67 -0.04
N ALA A 23 3.62 0.38 0.59
CA ALA A 23 3.73 1.75 0.10
C ALA A 23 5.20 2.19 -0.01
N GLU A 24 6.00 1.88 1.00
CA GLU A 24 7.44 2.19 1.00
C GLU A 24 8.18 1.42 -0.11
N LYS A 25 7.85 0.14 -0.34
CA LYS A 25 8.43 -0.63 -1.46
C LYS A 25 7.96 -0.16 -2.83
N ALA A 26 6.73 0.33 -2.96
CA ALA A 26 6.23 0.92 -4.20
C ALA A 26 6.93 2.25 -4.53
N LYS A 27 7.28 3.04 -3.50
CA LYS A 27 7.96 4.34 -3.64
C LYS A 27 9.47 4.22 -3.85
N ASN A 28 10.15 3.46 -2.98
CA ASN A 28 11.60 3.48 -2.82
C ASN A 28 12.28 2.12 -3.12
N GLY A 29 11.51 1.08 -3.46
CA GLY A 29 12.06 -0.24 -3.77
C GLY A 29 12.82 -0.30 -5.10
N THR A 30 13.53 -1.41 -5.33
CA THR A 30 14.09 -1.73 -6.66
C THR A 30 12.95 -1.88 -7.68
N PRO A 31 13.21 -1.77 -9.01
CA PRO A 31 12.17 -1.90 -10.02
C PRO A 31 11.28 -3.14 -9.84
N ARG A 32 11.90 -4.28 -9.50
CA ARG A 32 11.19 -5.54 -9.21
C ARG A 32 10.36 -5.47 -7.93
N GLN A 33 10.84 -4.81 -6.88
CA GLN A 33 10.08 -4.64 -5.63
C GLN A 33 8.88 -3.72 -5.81
N ARG A 34 9.04 -2.64 -6.59
CA ARG A 34 7.96 -1.70 -6.91
C ARG A 34 6.82 -2.40 -7.65
N GLU A 35 7.15 -3.15 -8.69
CA GLU A 35 6.18 -3.91 -9.47
C GLU A 35 5.42 -4.93 -8.60
N ILE A 36 6.12 -5.66 -7.73
CA ILE A 36 5.50 -6.63 -6.82
C ILE A 36 4.58 -5.93 -5.81
N ALA A 37 5.02 -4.83 -5.21
CA ALA A 37 4.22 -4.07 -4.25
C ALA A 37 2.93 -3.53 -4.89
N GLU A 38 3.03 -2.95 -6.09
CA GLU A 38 1.87 -2.46 -6.84
C GLU A 38 0.88 -3.58 -7.20
N LYS A 39 1.38 -4.75 -7.63
CA LYS A 39 0.53 -5.92 -7.92
C LYS A 39 -0.23 -6.39 -6.67
N ILE A 40 0.42 -6.40 -5.50
CA ILE A 40 -0.20 -6.79 -4.24
C ILE A 40 -1.27 -5.76 -3.83
N LEU A 41 -0.96 -4.47 -3.89
CA LEU A 41 -1.90 -3.39 -3.54
C LEU A 41 -3.13 -3.38 -4.44
N ARG A 42 -2.98 -3.64 -5.75
CA ARG A 42 -4.12 -3.78 -6.68
C ARG A 42 -4.97 -5.00 -6.40
N ARG A 43 -4.36 -6.12 -6.02
CA ARG A 43 -5.07 -7.39 -5.74
C ARG A 43 -5.80 -7.37 -4.40
N HIS A 44 -5.26 -6.66 -3.42
CA HIS A 44 -5.78 -6.63 -2.05
C HIS A 44 -6.03 -5.19 -1.59
N PRO A 45 -7.23 -4.63 -1.88
CA PRO A 45 -7.61 -3.27 -1.48
C PRO A 45 -7.53 -3.02 0.03
N LEU A 46 -7.60 -4.08 0.85
CA LEU A 46 -7.38 -4.06 2.30
C LEU A 46 -6.02 -3.44 2.69
N PHE A 47 -4.99 -3.58 1.85
CA PHE A 47 -3.69 -2.95 2.07
C PHE A 47 -3.51 -1.64 1.32
N SER A 48 -4.43 -1.29 0.43
CA SER A 48 -4.51 0.09 -0.04
C SER A 48 -5.01 0.88 1.17
N SER A 49 -4.08 1.46 1.93
CA SER A 49 -4.43 2.58 2.78
C SER A 49 -5.09 3.55 1.83
N GLN A 50 -6.41 3.70 1.88
CA GLN A 50 -6.96 4.98 1.52
C GLN A 50 -6.53 5.90 2.67
N PRO A 51 -5.53 6.78 2.51
CA PRO A 51 -5.87 8.12 2.91
C PRO A 51 -7.08 8.47 2.03
N SER A 52 -8.11 9.04 2.64
CA SER A 52 -9.19 9.69 1.90
C SER A 52 -8.61 10.32 0.62
N ARG A 53 -9.27 10.11 -0.53
CA ARG A 53 -8.90 10.59 -1.88
C ARG A 53 -8.33 12.03 -1.98
N ARG A 54 -8.32 12.80 -0.90
CA ARG A 54 -7.74 14.14 -0.72
C ARG A 54 -6.21 14.23 -0.72
N LEU A 55 -5.44 13.17 -0.41
CA LEU A 55 -3.96 13.28 -0.39
C LEU A 55 -3.28 13.00 -1.75
N LEU A 56 -3.99 12.41 -2.72
CA LEU A 56 -3.42 12.17 -4.05
C LEU A 56 -3.53 13.38 -4.99
N GLU A 57 -4.42 14.34 -4.70
CA GLU A 57 -4.59 15.54 -5.53
C GLU A 57 -3.52 16.61 -5.25
N ALA A 58 -2.90 16.59 -4.06
CA ALA A 58 -1.90 17.59 -3.68
C ALA A 58 -0.56 17.43 -4.43
N ASP A 59 -0.18 16.22 -4.82
CA ASP A 59 1.07 15.96 -5.56
C ASP A 59 0.93 16.23 -7.08
N ILE A 60 -0.30 16.17 -7.61
CA ILE A 60 -0.59 16.47 -9.02
C ILE A 60 -0.66 18.00 -9.24
N ALA A 61 -1.16 18.75 -8.25
CA ALA A 61 -1.32 20.20 -8.36
C ALA A 61 0.00 21.01 -8.23
N VAL A 62 1.06 20.47 -7.61
CA VAL A 62 2.36 21.16 -7.47
C VAL A 62 3.22 21.12 -8.75
N ARG A 63 2.79 20.39 -9.78
CA ARG A 63 3.48 20.25 -11.07
C ARG A 63 2.76 20.92 -12.24
N SER A 64 1.77 21.78 -11.99
CA SER A 64 1.03 22.53 -13.02
C SER A 64 1.32 24.02 -12.96
#